data_AF-A0A350PFK4-F1
#
_entry.id   AF-A0A350PFK4-F1
#
_cell.length_a   1.000
_cell.length_b   1.000
_cell.length_c   1.000
_cell.angle_alpha   90.00
_cell.angle_beta   90.00
_cell.angle_gamma   90.00
#
_symmetry.space_group_name_H-M   'P 1'
#
loop_
_entity.id
_entity.type
_entity.pdbx_description
1 polymer ?
#
loop_
_entity_poly.entity_id
_entity_poly.type
_entity_poly.pdbx_seq_one_letter_code
_entity_poly.pdbx_strand_id
1 'polypeptide(L)'
;DALFLCCKYFDVDEVEIPAKTYLSVPQSIIHSGGDVKFTDDEWEGIYQLKPYPIYDSAKRFTSNMYIEGTNMCLSFHIKKHLAIGKGGMV
;
A
#
# COMPACT_ATOMS: atom_id res chain seq x y z
N ASP A 1 7.87 2.42 7.04
CA ASP A 1 6.79 2.61 6.05
C ASP A 1 5.63 1.68 6.45
N ALA A 2 4.38 2.11 6.30
CA ALA A 2 3.20 1.34 6.69
C ALA A 2 3.07 0.04 5.87
N LEU A 3 3.35 0.13 4.56
CA LEU A 3 3.34 -1.02 3.65
C LEU A 3 4.38 -2.07 4.03
N PHE A 4 5.61 -1.65 4.32
CA PHE A 4 6.68 -2.56 4.75
C PHE A 4 6.28 -3.36 6.00
N LEU A 5 5.67 -2.69 6.99
CA LEU A 5 5.23 -3.36 8.22
C LEU A 5 4.14 -4.40 7.93
N CYS A 6 3.16 -4.06 7.09
CA CYS A 6 2.12 -5.01 6.68
C CYS A 6 2.72 -6.19 5.92
N CYS A 7 3.59 -5.93 4.94
CA CYS A 7 4.21 -6.99 4.15
C CYS A 7 5.05 -7.93 5.02
N LYS A 8 5.77 -7.39 6.03
CA LYS A 8 6.48 -8.20 7.03
C LYS A 8 5.55 -8.97 7.95
N TYR A 9 4.43 -8.38 8.37
CA TYR A 9 3.46 -9.03 9.24
C TYR A 9 2.78 -10.23 8.56
N PHE A 10 2.46 -10.09 7.27
CA PHE A 10 1.82 -11.15 6.48
C PHE A 10 2.79 -12.15 5.85
N ASP A 11 4.11 -11.97 6.07
CA ASP A 11 5.17 -12.80 5.49
C ASP A 11 4.97 -13.00 3.97
N VAL A 12 4.91 -11.88 3.24
CA VAL A 12 4.56 -11.89 1.83
C VAL A 12 5.65 -12.57 0.97
N ASP A 13 5.21 -13.31 -0.03
CA ASP A 13 6.05 -13.99 -1.03
C ASP A 13 5.83 -13.32 -2.39
N GLU A 14 5.06 -13.89 -3.32
CA GLU A 14 4.68 -13.19 -4.57
C GLU A 14 3.51 -12.21 -4.35
N VAL A 15 3.72 -10.94 -4.71
CA VAL A 15 2.71 -9.88 -4.60
C VAL A 15 2.39 -9.27 -5.96
N GLU A 16 1.11 -9.28 -6.35
CA GLU A 16 0.65 -8.60 -7.56
C GLU A 16 0.22 -7.16 -7.27
N ILE A 17 0.77 -6.21 -8.02
CA ILE A 17 0.43 -4.78 -7.96
C ILE A 17 0.37 -4.15 -9.35
N PRO A 18 -0.37 -3.05 -9.55
CA PRO A 18 -0.33 -2.27 -10.77
C PRO A 18 1.07 -1.75 -11.08
N ALA A 19 1.50 -1.84 -12.33
CA ALA A 19 2.77 -1.29 -12.83
C ALA A 19 2.83 0.24 -12.64
N LYS A 20 1.69 0.92 -12.78
CA LYS A 20 1.56 2.36 -12.61
C LYS A 20 1.29 2.72 -11.15
N THR A 21 2.29 2.57 -10.28
CA THR A 21 2.18 2.96 -8.87
C THR A 21 3.41 3.75 -8.38
N TYR A 22 3.40 4.17 -7.11
CA TYR A 22 4.53 4.80 -6.46
C TYR A 22 5.68 3.79 -6.26
N LEU A 23 6.90 4.19 -6.64
CA LEU A 23 8.11 3.34 -6.54
C LEU A 23 8.35 2.75 -5.13
N SER A 24 7.88 3.42 -4.08
CA SER A 24 8.05 2.95 -2.70
C SER A 24 7.27 1.67 -2.38
N VAL A 25 6.23 1.36 -3.16
CA VAL A 25 5.40 0.16 -2.96
C VAL A 25 6.15 -1.11 -3.33
N PRO A 26 6.65 -1.30 -4.58
CA PRO A 26 7.47 -2.46 -4.90
C PRO A 26 8.73 -2.52 -4.03
N GLN A 27 9.35 -1.38 -3.69
CA GLN A 27 10.48 -1.36 -2.76
C GLN A 27 10.13 -1.89 -1.37
N SER A 28 8.94 -1.59 -0.85
CA SER A 28 8.49 -2.09 0.46
C SER A 28 8.24 -3.61 0.43
N ILE A 29 7.68 -4.13 -0.66
CA ILE A 29 7.47 -5.56 -0.87
C ILE A 29 8.83 -6.29 -0.93
N ILE A 30 9.74 -5.84 -1.80
CA ILE A 30 11.08 -6.43 -1.95
C ILE A 30 11.86 -6.37 -0.64
N HIS A 31 11.81 -5.25 0.07
CA HIS A 31 12.48 -5.11 1.36
C HIS A 31 11.88 -6.02 2.44
N SER A 32 10.59 -6.34 2.32
CA SER A 32 9.95 -7.30 3.21
C SER A 32 10.33 -8.77 2.91
N GLY A 33 10.99 -9.03 1.78
CA GLY A 33 11.42 -10.37 1.37
C GLY A 33 10.55 -11.02 0.30
N GLY A 34 9.51 -10.33 -0.17
CA GLY A 34 8.65 -10.82 -1.25
C GLY A 34 9.09 -10.37 -2.64
N ASP A 35 8.51 -10.99 -3.66
CA ASP A 35 8.69 -10.69 -5.06
C ASP A 35 7.50 -9.92 -5.63
N VAL A 36 7.76 -9.07 -6.62
CA VAL A 36 6.74 -8.21 -7.24
C VAL A 36 6.39 -8.70 -8.62
N LYS A 37 5.09 -8.91 -8.83
CA LYS A 37 4.50 -9.18 -10.14
C LYS A 37 3.67 -7.98 -10.57
N PHE A 38 4.11 -7.30 -11.63
CA PHE A 38 3.40 -6.13 -12.14
C PHE A 38 2.21 -6.53 -13.02
N THR A 39 1.10 -5.81 -12.86
CA THR A 39 -0.09 -5.91 -13.70
C THR A 39 -0.34 -4.61 -14.45
N ASP A 40 -1.08 -4.66 -15.55
CA ASP A 40 -1.49 -3.46 -16.31
C ASP A 40 -2.83 -2.88 -15.81
N ASP A 41 -3.24 -3.23 -14.58
CA ASP A 41 -4.51 -2.79 -14.00
C ASP A 41 -4.53 -1.26 -13.82
N GLU A 42 -5.57 -0.62 -14.33
CA GLU A 42 -5.91 0.76 -13.96
C GLU A 42 -6.55 0.76 -12.56
N TRP A 43 -6.23 1.76 -11.74
CA TRP A 43 -6.73 1.85 -10.36
C TRP A 43 -7.07 3.29 -9.98
N GLU A 44 -8.02 3.44 -9.06
CA GLU A 44 -8.46 4.75 -8.56
C GLU A 44 -8.48 4.78 -7.03
N GLY A 45 -7.63 5.64 -6.47
CA GLY A 45 -7.56 5.91 -5.04
C GLY A 45 -6.87 4.81 -4.21
N ILE A 46 -7.21 3.54 -4.44
CA ILE A 46 -6.64 2.36 -3.77
C ILE A 46 -6.45 1.19 -4.73
N TYR A 47 -5.57 0.28 -4.36
CA TYR A 47 -5.48 -1.06 -4.96
C TYR A 47 -4.97 -2.05 -3.91
N GLN A 48 -5.25 -3.33 -4.14
CA GLN A 48 -4.83 -4.42 -3.27
C GLN A 48 -3.42 -4.90 -3.66
N LEU A 49 -2.61 -5.24 -2.66
CA LEU A 49 -1.41 -6.04 -2.84
C LEU A 49 -1.85 -7.51 -2.84
N LYS A 50 -2.22 -8.05 -4.00
CA LYS A 50 -2.80 -9.40 -4.08
C LYS A 50 -1.73 -10.46 -3.81
N PRO A 51 -2.11 -11.61 -3.22
CA PRO A 51 -3.45 -11.97 -2.75
C PRO A 51 -3.77 -11.48 -1.31
N TYR A 52 -2.89 -10.69 -0.71
CA TYR A 52 -2.94 -10.33 0.71
C TYR A 52 -4.05 -9.30 1.01
N PRO A 53 -4.62 -9.28 2.24
CA PRO A 53 -5.61 -8.29 2.65
C PRO A 53 -4.96 -6.93 2.99
N ILE A 54 -4.02 -6.49 2.15
CA ILE A 54 -3.26 -5.25 2.28
C ILE A 54 -3.67 -4.34 1.13
N TYR A 55 -4.02 -3.10 1.43
CA TYR A 55 -4.36 -2.09 0.43
C TYR A 55 -3.39 -0.91 0.54
N ASP A 56 -2.82 -0.51 -0.59
CA ASP A 56 -2.22 0.83 -0.69
C ASP A 56 -3.35 1.84 -0.82
N SER A 57 -3.49 2.69 0.20
CA SER A 57 -4.48 3.77 0.24
C SER A 57 -3.87 5.14 0.46
N ALA A 58 -2.57 5.27 0.18
CA ALA A 58 -1.77 6.44 0.48
C ALA A 58 -2.32 7.78 -0.05
N LYS A 59 -3.28 7.79 -0.98
CA LYS A 59 -3.93 9.00 -1.51
C LYS A 59 -5.43 9.12 -1.23
N ARG A 60 -6.12 8.10 -0.70
CA ARG A 60 -7.59 8.10 -0.68
C ARG A 60 -8.22 8.87 0.49
N PHE A 61 -7.53 9.04 1.62
CA PHE A 61 -8.00 9.64 2.89
C PHE A 61 -9.37 10.38 2.86
N THR A 62 -10.47 9.63 2.95
CA THR A 62 -11.86 10.11 2.92
C THR A 62 -12.70 9.45 4.00
N SER A 63 -13.84 10.05 4.35
CA SER A 63 -14.83 9.43 5.24
C SER A 63 -15.28 8.05 4.73
N ASN A 64 -15.50 7.11 5.64
CA ASN A 64 -16.00 5.76 5.35
C ASN A 64 -15.16 4.96 4.32
N MET A 65 -13.86 5.25 4.20
CA MET A 65 -13.00 4.56 3.24
C MET A 65 -12.53 3.17 3.70
N TYR A 66 -12.65 2.85 4.99
CA TYR A 66 -12.11 1.63 5.56
C TYR A 66 -12.86 0.40 5.04
N ILE A 67 -12.11 -0.59 4.58
CA ILE A 67 -12.64 -1.90 4.16
C ILE A 67 -12.43 -2.87 5.32
N GLU A 68 -13.51 -3.38 5.89
CA GLU A 68 -13.47 -4.29 7.04
C GLU A 68 -12.64 -5.54 6.75
N GLY A 69 -11.83 -5.97 7.73
CA GLY A 69 -10.98 -7.15 7.60
C GLY A 69 -9.70 -6.93 6.77
N THR A 70 -9.39 -5.69 6.42
CA THR A 70 -8.20 -5.34 5.64
C THR A 70 -7.23 -4.43 6.40
N ASN A 71 -5.99 -4.39 5.94
CA ASN A 71 -4.94 -3.47 6.40
C ASN A 71 -4.75 -2.39 5.34
N MET A 72 -5.23 -1.17 5.61
CA MET A 72 -5.19 -0.06 4.66
C MET A 72 -4.05 0.88 5.00
N CYS A 73 -3.00 0.88 4.18
CA CYS A 73 -1.83 1.71 4.42
C CYS A 73 -2.07 3.15 3.95
N LEU A 74 -1.89 4.11 4.85
CA LEU A 74 -1.95 5.55 4.58
C LEU A 74 -0.56 6.18 4.64
N SER A 75 -0.41 7.28 3.90
CA SER A 75 0.79 8.12 3.91
C SER A 75 0.43 9.54 4.29
N PHE A 76 1.23 10.13 5.17
CA PHE A 76 1.08 11.50 5.64
C PHE A 76 2.22 12.42 5.20
N HIS A 77 2.79 12.11 4.03
CA HIS A 77 3.77 12.99 3.39
C HIS A 77 3.18 14.38 3.12
N ILE A 78 4.02 15.42 3.03
CA ILE A 78 3.61 16.82 2.87
C ILE A 78 2.66 17.10 1.68
N LYS A 79 2.65 16.22 0.67
CA LYS A 79 1.80 16.30 -0.52
C LYS A 79 0.46 15.55 -0.40
N LYS A 80 0.12 15.02 0.79
CA LYS A 80 -1.08 14.20 1.04
C LYS A 80 -2.16 15.04 1.73
N HIS A 81 -3.38 14.51 1.81
CA HIS A 81 -4.51 15.20 2.45
C HIS A 81 -4.22 15.59 3.91
N LEU A 82 -3.66 14.66 4.69
CA LEU A 82 -3.18 14.91 6.04
C LEU A 82 -1.65 15.05 6.03
N ALA A 83 -1.16 16.28 5.90
CA ALA A 83 0.24 16.59 5.64
C ALA A 83 1.06 16.85 6.92
N ILE A 84 1.27 15.82 7.76
CA ILE A 84 2.09 15.93 8.99
C ILE A 84 3.61 15.77 8.74
N GLY A 85 4.07 16.04 7.52
CA GLY A 85 5.48 15.98 7.12
C GLY A 85 5.94 14.57 6.76
N LYS A 86 6.13 13.71 7.77
CA LYS A 86 6.54 12.30 7.61
C LYS A 86 5.74 11.42 8.55
N GLY A 87 4.98 10.49 7.99
CA GLY A 87 4.20 9.52 8.75
C GLY A 87 3.42 8.58 7.85
N GLY A 88 2.90 7.52 8.44
CA GLY A 88 1.97 6.59 7.82
C GLY A 88 1.14 5.88 8.89
N MET A 89 0.07 5.22 8.46
CA MET A 89 -0.82 4.46 9.33
C MET A 89 -1.21 3.16 8.64
N VAL A 90 -1.47 2.13 9.45
CA VAL A 90 -2.09 0.86 9.06
C VAL A 90 -3.39 0.75 9.82
#